data_AF-A0A9P6NAB6-F1
#
_entry.id   AF-A0A9P6NAB6-F1
#
_cell.length_a   1.000
_cell.length_b   1.000
_cell.length_c   1.000
_cell.angle_alpha   90.00
_cell.angle_beta   90.00
_cell.angle_gamma   90.00
#
_symmetry.space_group_name_H-M   'P 1'
#
loop_
_entity.id
_entity.type
_entity.pdbx_description
1 polymer ?
#
loop_
_entity_poly.entity_id
_entity_poly.type
_entity_poly.pdbx_seq_one_letter_code
_entity_poly.pdbx_strand_id
1 'polypeptide(L)'
;LKIGDLLEFGTPDVTKATFFSTGSNKRSGELYRHLRNQGPRFEDWSKSVERVWLEENTDLRRSYKWRLEALLLRCDFPPWDHVDCDFLKSLKPTPKKVWWTHGDLLMWIDQGLPINIMDRVGSHMKLNSAVELTQKGIQHFPWDSVLKEVDEDLKSKIKHYFNER
;
A
#
# COMPACT_ATOMS: atom_id res chain seq x y z
N LEU A 1 8.69 4.22 7.56
CA LEU A 1 9.04 4.27 6.12
C LEU A 1 7.76 4.11 5.32
N LYS A 2 7.48 5.03 4.39
CA LYS A 2 6.32 4.97 3.48
C LYS A 2 6.74 4.33 2.15
N ILE A 3 5.84 3.66 1.44
CA ILE A 3 6.16 2.99 0.15
C ILE A 3 6.78 3.93 -0.90
N GLY A 4 6.50 5.24 -0.84
CA GLY A 4 7.19 6.23 -1.66
C GLY A 4 8.65 6.48 -1.31
N ASP A 5 9.01 6.41 -0.03
CA ASP A 5 10.42 6.46 0.42
C ASP A 5 11.20 5.25 -0.10
N LEU A 6 10.48 4.18 -0.48
CA LEU A 6 11.00 2.84 -0.77
C LEU A 6 11.08 2.53 -2.27
N LEU A 7 10.35 3.28 -3.10
CA LEU A 7 10.36 3.12 -4.56
C LEU A 7 11.22 4.19 -5.27
N GLU A 8 11.92 5.01 -4.49
CA GLU A 8 12.99 5.96 -4.87
C GLU A 8 12.78 6.63 -6.22
N PHE A 9 11.74 7.45 -6.36
CA PHE A 9 11.36 8.06 -7.64
C PHE A 9 12.55 8.64 -8.43
N GLY A 10 12.98 7.91 -9.47
CA GLY A 10 13.76 8.45 -10.59
C GLY A 10 15.29 8.34 -10.60
N THR A 11 16.05 8.14 -9.51
CA THR A 11 17.54 8.19 -9.60
C THR A 11 18.28 7.51 -8.43
N PRO A 12 19.56 7.08 -8.58
CA PRO A 12 20.35 6.42 -7.53
C PRO A 12 20.85 7.34 -6.38
N ASP A 13 20.55 8.65 -6.43
CA ASP A 13 21.16 9.68 -5.56
C ASP A 13 20.07 10.49 -4.79
N VAL A 14 18.97 9.81 -4.43
CA VAL A 14 17.69 10.40 -3.97
C VAL A 14 17.65 10.74 -2.47
N THR A 15 18.71 10.51 -1.70
CA THR A 15 18.84 11.20 -0.39
C THR A 15 18.85 12.73 -0.55
N LYS A 16 19.04 13.25 -1.78
CA LYS A 16 19.06 14.68 -2.12
C LYS A 16 17.83 15.17 -2.90
N ALA A 17 17.08 14.29 -3.56
CA ALA A 17 15.94 14.67 -4.41
C ALA A 17 14.60 14.51 -3.68
N THR A 18 14.31 15.44 -2.78
CA THR A 18 13.03 15.50 -2.05
C THR A 18 12.02 16.35 -2.82
N PHE A 19 10.75 16.41 -2.37
CA PHE A 19 9.73 17.40 -2.81
C PHE A 19 10.29 18.83 -3.00
N PHE A 20 11.34 19.18 -2.24
CA PHE A 20 12.04 20.45 -2.31
C PHE A 20 12.94 20.66 -3.54
N SER A 21 13.36 19.59 -4.20
CA SER A 21 14.38 19.63 -5.27
C SER A 21 13.82 19.82 -6.68
N THR A 22 12.58 19.36 -6.93
CA THR A 22 12.02 19.26 -8.29
C THR A 22 10.86 20.22 -8.59
N GLY A 23 10.56 21.15 -7.66
CA GLY A 23 9.52 22.16 -7.85
C GLY A 23 8.12 21.61 -7.60
N SER A 24 7.47 22.13 -6.57
CA SER A 24 6.09 21.78 -6.23
C SER A 24 5.09 22.54 -7.11
N ASN A 25 4.03 21.85 -7.54
CA ASN A 25 2.87 22.51 -8.13
C ASN A 25 2.06 23.20 -7.02
N LYS A 26 1.22 24.20 -7.34
CA LYS A 26 0.49 25.02 -6.33
C LYS A 26 -0.24 24.19 -5.27
N ARG A 27 -0.89 23.09 -5.68
CA ARG A 27 -1.73 22.25 -4.82
C ARG A 27 -0.92 21.36 -3.86
N SER A 28 0.14 20.71 -4.33
CA SER A 28 1.06 19.95 -3.49
C SER A 28 1.86 20.86 -2.53
N GLY A 29 2.19 22.10 -2.93
CA GLY A 29 2.77 23.13 -2.07
C GLY A 29 1.83 23.68 -0.98
N GLU A 30 0.53 23.75 -1.24
CA GLU A 30 -0.48 24.15 -0.26
C GLU A 30 -0.77 23.05 0.76
N LEU A 31 -0.93 21.79 0.28
CA LEU A 31 -1.10 20.63 1.15
C LEU A 31 0.13 20.43 2.05
N TYR A 32 1.34 20.58 1.49
CA TYR A 32 2.58 20.54 2.28
C TYR A 32 2.62 21.60 3.38
N ARG A 33 2.27 22.85 3.07
CA ARG A 33 2.20 23.93 4.08
C ARG A 33 1.16 23.63 5.16
N HIS A 34 0.01 23.10 4.77
CA HIS A 34 -1.05 22.72 5.70
C HIS A 34 -0.60 21.58 6.65
N LEU A 35 0.05 20.55 6.10
CA LEU A 35 0.50 19.38 6.85
C LEU A 35 1.72 19.65 7.74
N ARG A 36 2.69 20.45 7.25
CA ARG A 36 3.86 20.88 8.04
C ARG A 36 3.45 21.67 9.30
N ASN A 37 2.38 22.47 9.19
CA ASN A 37 1.85 23.24 10.31
C ASN A 37 1.09 22.38 11.35
N GLN A 38 0.74 21.14 11.02
CA GLN A 38 0.06 20.20 11.93
C GLN A 38 1.03 19.32 12.74
N GLY A 39 2.34 19.51 12.58
CA GLY A 39 3.38 18.68 13.20
C GLY A 39 3.59 17.34 12.46
N PRO A 40 4.59 16.53 12.86
CA PRO A 40 4.90 15.25 12.21
C PRO A 40 3.84 14.21 12.58
N ARG A 41 2.65 14.33 12.01
CA ARG A 41 1.71 13.22 11.97
C ARG A 41 2.19 12.29 10.88
N PHE A 42 2.51 11.05 11.27
CA PHE A 42 2.80 9.96 10.35
C PHE A 42 1.54 9.68 9.54
N GLU A 43 1.30 10.47 8.50
CA GLU A 43 0.15 10.30 7.63
C GLU A 43 0.33 9.03 6.80
N ASP A 44 -0.77 8.27 6.73
CA ASP A 44 -0.98 7.16 5.81
C ASP A 44 -0.46 7.55 4.41
N TRP A 45 0.29 6.65 3.77
CA TRP A 45 0.85 6.86 2.43
C TRP A 45 -0.21 7.38 1.45
N SER A 46 -1.43 6.85 1.53
CA SER A 46 -2.56 7.23 0.67
C SER A 46 -2.94 8.71 0.77
N LYS A 47 -2.59 9.37 1.88
CA LYS A 47 -2.88 10.78 2.18
C LYS A 47 -1.63 11.66 2.15
N SER A 48 -0.49 11.08 1.84
CA SER A 48 0.79 11.76 1.91
C SER A 48 0.99 12.79 0.78
N VAL A 49 1.74 13.86 1.06
CA VAL A 49 2.12 14.86 0.05
C VAL A 49 2.88 14.20 -1.09
N GLU A 50 3.72 13.21 -0.77
CA GLU A 50 4.49 12.46 -1.74
C GLU A 50 3.59 11.71 -2.73
N ARG A 51 2.49 11.13 -2.25
CA ARG A 51 1.48 10.48 -3.10
C ARG A 51 0.77 11.49 -4.00
N VAL A 52 0.36 12.63 -3.46
CA VAL A 52 -0.29 13.69 -4.24
C VAL A 52 0.66 14.24 -5.32
N TRP A 53 1.92 14.48 -4.96
CA TRP A 53 2.95 14.92 -5.89
C TRP A 53 3.19 13.89 -7.01
N LEU A 54 3.23 12.60 -6.68
CA LEU A 54 3.28 11.53 -7.66
C LEU A 54 2.08 11.57 -8.62
N GLU A 55 0.87 11.71 -8.09
CA GLU A 55 -0.35 11.73 -8.91
C GLU A 55 -0.41 12.92 -9.86
N GLU A 56 0.20 14.05 -9.47
CA GLU A 56 0.35 15.25 -10.31
C GLU A 56 1.42 15.13 -11.40
N ASN A 57 2.35 14.16 -11.29
CA ASN A 57 3.48 14.00 -12.21
C ASN A 57 3.41 12.67 -12.97
N THR A 58 2.86 12.70 -14.18
CA THR A 58 2.59 11.50 -14.99
C THR A 58 3.79 10.58 -15.20
N ASP A 59 4.97 11.13 -15.51
CA ASP A 59 6.17 10.31 -15.77
C ASP A 59 6.76 9.68 -14.49
N LEU A 60 6.67 10.39 -13.35
CA LEU A 60 7.04 9.85 -12.05
C LEU A 60 6.06 8.76 -11.62
N ARG A 61 4.76 8.96 -11.83
CA ARG A 61 3.73 7.95 -11.58
C ARG A 61 3.94 6.69 -12.42
N ARG A 62 4.31 6.83 -13.69
CA ARG A 62 4.62 5.69 -14.56
C ARG A 62 5.81 4.90 -14.01
N SER A 63 6.90 5.60 -13.68
CA SER A 63 8.12 4.99 -13.15
C SER A 63 7.87 4.26 -11.83
N TYR A 64 7.06 4.85 -10.96
CA TYR A 64 6.61 4.24 -9.71
C TYR A 64 5.83 2.95 -9.92
N LYS A 65 4.79 3.00 -10.76
CA LYS A 65 3.93 1.83 -11.00
C LYS A 65 4.74 0.67 -11.56
N TRP A 66 5.65 0.95 -12.49
CA TRP A 66 6.56 -0.06 -13.03
C TRP A 66 7.46 -0.69 -11.95
N ARG A 67 8.02 0.12 -11.03
CA ARG A 67 8.85 -0.39 -9.93
C ARG A 67 8.04 -1.16 -8.88
N LEU A 68 6.84 -0.67 -8.57
CA LEU A 68 5.91 -1.35 -7.67
C LEU A 68 5.56 -2.73 -8.25
N GLU A 69 5.18 -2.82 -9.52
CA GLU A 69 4.90 -4.08 -10.20
C GLU A 69 6.10 -5.04 -10.17
N ALA A 70 7.31 -4.55 -10.48
CA ALA A 70 8.52 -5.36 -10.39
C ALA A 70 8.78 -5.89 -8.97
N LEU A 71 8.49 -5.07 -7.95
CA LEU A 71 8.63 -5.47 -6.55
C LEU A 71 7.56 -6.46 -6.11
N LEU A 72 6.30 -6.28 -6.54
CA LEU A 72 5.20 -7.21 -6.30
C LEU A 72 5.54 -8.59 -6.86
N LEU A 73 5.97 -8.65 -8.12
CA LEU A 73 6.38 -9.91 -8.76
C LEU A 73 7.50 -10.60 -7.97
N ARG A 74 8.51 -9.85 -7.52
CA ARG A 74 9.60 -10.40 -6.69
C ARG A 74 9.12 -10.98 -5.36
N CYS A 75 8.05 -10.43 -4.78
CA CYS A 75 7.45 -10.96 -3.54
C CYS A 75 6.69 -12.27 -3.75
N ASP A 76 6.28 -12.60 -4.98
CA ASP A 76 5.47 -13.78 -5.26
C ASP A 76 6.31 -15.00 -5.70
N PHE A 77 7.60 -14.83 -6.01
CA PHE A 77 8.50 -15.91 -6.42
C PHE A 77 9.63 -16.17 -5.40
N PRO A 78 9.51 -17.19 -4.53
CA PRO A 78 10.63 -17.68 -3.71
C PRO A 78 11.74 -18.31 -4.59
N PRO A 79 13.02 -18.35 -4.14
CA PRO A 79 13.49 -17.99 -2.80
C PRO A 79 13.80 -16.49 -2.65
N TRP A 80 13.41 -15.96 -1.50
CA TRP A 80 13.66 -14.58 -1.06
C TRP A 80 15.15 -14.28 -0.87
N ASP A 81 15.99 -15.32 -0.89
CA ASP A 81 17.41 -15.29 -0.56
C ASP A 81 18.26 -14.52 -1.58
N HIS A 82 17.71 -14.21 -2.75
CA HIS A 82 18.37 -13.39 -3.78
C HIS A 82 17.82 -11.97 -3.89
N VAL A 83 16.73 -11.68 -3.19
CA VAL A 83 16.19 -10.33 -3.09
C VAL A 83 16.68 -9.78 -1.76
N ASP A 84 17.92 -9.31 -1.75
CA ASP A 84 18.52 -8.62 -0.60
C ASP A 84 17.88 -7.23 -0.46
N CYS A 85 16.60 -7.25 -0.12
CA CYS A 85 15.78 -6.09 0.12
C CYS A 85 15.53 -6.09 1.62
N ASP A 86 16.51 -5.61 2.38
CA ASP A 86 16.39 -5.37 3.83
C ASP A 86 15.13 -4.60 4.19
N PHE A 87 14.62 -3.83 3.24
CA PHE A 87 13.29 -3.26 3.26
C PHE A 87 12.17 -4.30 3.46
N LEU A 88 12.04 -5.33 2.61
CA LEU A 88 10.98 -6.35 2.75
C LEU A 88 11.08 -7.06 4.11
N LYS A 89 12.32 -7.31 4.58
CA LYS A 89 12.58 -7.86 5.92
C LYS A 89 12.11 -6.91 7.05
N SER A 90 12.10 -5.61 6.82
CA SER A 90 11.66 -4.58 7.77
C SER A 90 10.14 -4.37 7.81
N LEU A 91 9.42 -4.82 6.78
CA LEU A 91 7.97 -4.68 6.71
C LEU A 91 7.29 -5.50 7.81
N LYS A 92 6.50 -4.79 8.63
CA LYS A 92 5.62 -5.41 9.62
C LYS A 92 4.16 -5.14 9.26
N PRO A 93 3.25 -6.09 9.52
CA PRO A 93 3.52 -7.45 10.00
C PRO A 93 4.20 -8.32 8.94
N THR A 94 4.94 -9.35 9.36
CA THR A 94 5.43 -10.40 8.45
C THR A 94 4.27 -11.29 7.99
N PRO A 95 4.28 -11.77 6.74
CA PRO A 95 3.28 -12.68 6.18
C PRO A 95 2.91 -13.81 7.13
N LYS A 96 1.62 -13.91 7.46
CA LYS A 96 1.08 -15.05 8.22
C LYS A 96 0.88 -16.22 7.27
N LYS A 97 1.99 -16.82 6.82
CA LYS A 97 2.23 -18.11 6.11
C LYS A 97 1.18 -18.74 5.16
N VAL A 98 0.00 -18.19 4.92
CA VAL A 98 -1.11 -18.98 4.37
C VAL A 98 -2.04 -18.25 3.40
N TRP A 99 -2.24 -16.92 3.50
CA TRP A 99 -3.15 -16.26 2.56
C TRP A 99 -2.74 -14.90 2.02
N TRP A 100 -1.65 -14.32 2.50
CA TRP A 100 -1.11 -13.08 1.94
C TRP A 100 0.41 -13.06 1.96
N THR A 101 1.00 -12.35 1.00
CA THR A 101 2.46 -12.20 0.81
C THR A 101 2.90 -10.77 1.10
N HIS A 102 4.22 -10.51 1.10
CA HIS A 102 4.69 -9.11 1.14
C HIS A 102 4.18 -8.30 -0.07
N GLY A 103 3.86 -8.94 -1.20
CA GLY A 103 3.25 -8.28 -2.35
C GLY A 103 1.87 -7.72 -2.00
N ASP A 104 1.03 -8.52 -1.36
CA ASP A 104 -0.28 -8.06 -0.88
C ASP A 104 -0.16 -6.86 0.06
N LEU A 105 0.80 -6.92 0.99
CA LEU A 105 1.05 -5.83 1.93
C LEU A 105 1.42 -4.52 1.20
N LEU A 106 2.26 -4.59 0.17
CA LEU A 106 2.62 -3.44 -0.67
C LEU A 106 1.43 -2.90 -1.44
N MET A 107 0.57 -3.77 -1.99
CA MET A 107 -0.67 -3.36 -2.65
C MET A 107 -1.61 -2.64 -1.67
N TRP A 108 -1.79 -3.18 -0.47
CA TRP A 108 -2.64 -2.57 0.56
C TRP A 108 -2.14 -1.17 0.92
N ILE A 109 -0.83 -1.02 1.12
CA ILE A 109 -0.23 0.29 1.39
C ILE A 109 -0.46 1.23 0.21
N ASP A 110 -0.20 0.81 -1.04
CA ASP A 110 -0.40 1.63 -2.24
C ASP A 110 -1.86 2.10 -2.44
N GLN A 111 -2.82 1.24 -2.08
CA GLN A 111 -4.25 1.48 -2.21
C GLN A 111 -4.87 2.18 -1.00
N GLY A 112 -4.11 2.37 0.09
CA GLY A 112 -4.61 2.92 1.35
C GLY A 112 -5.57 1.99 2.09
N LEU A 113 -5.39 0.67 1.95
CA LEU A 113 -6.14 -0.34 2.67
C LEU A 113 -5.48 -0.61 4.03
N PRO A 114 -6.17 -0.37 5.17
CA PRO A 114 -5.59 -0.58 6.48
C PRO A 114 -5.30 -2.05 6.76
N ILE A 115 -4.03 -2.35 7.05
CA ILE A 115 -3.53 -3.73 7.23
C ILE A 115 -4.33 -4.49 8.30
N ASN A 116 -4.67 -3.83 9.41
CA ASN A 116 -5.47 -4.41 10.49
C ASN A 116 -6.88 -4.81 10.04
N ILE A 117 -7.49 -4.04 9.12
CA ILE A 117 -8.80 -4.35 8.56
C ILE A 117 -8.68 -5.51 7.57
N MET A 118 -7.67 -5.49 6.70
CA MET A 118 -7.41 -6.58 5.75
C MET A 118 -7.17 -7.90 6.49
N ASP A 119 -6.33 -7.90 7.53
CA ASP A 119 -6.05 -9.07 8.38
C ASP A 119 -7.32 -9.57 9.09
N ARG A 120 -8.16 -8.65 9.58
CA ARG A 120 -9.45 -8.99 10.20
C ARG A 120 -10.41 -9.64 9.20
N VAL A 121 -10.54 -9.10 7.99
CA VAL A 121 -11.42 -9.67 6.95
C VAL A 121 -10.94 -11.06 6.55
N GLY A 122 -9.65 -11.22 6.23
CA GLY A 122 -9.09 -12.52 5.87
C GLY A 122 -9.22 -13.57 6.99
N SER A 123 -9.08 -13.15 8.25
CA SER A 123 -9.32 -14.02 9.41
C SER A 123 -10.77 -14.46 9.53
N HIS A 124 -11.75 -13.57 9.30
CA HIS A 124 -13.18 -13.93 9.30
C HIS A 124 -13.54 -14.86 8.13
N MET A 125 -12.86 -14.69 6.98
CA MET A 125 -12.97 -15.58 5.83
C MET A 125 -12.21 -16.91 6.02
N LYS A 126 -11.54 -17.12 7.16
CA LYS A 126 -10.73 -18.31 7.48
C LYS A 126 -9.58 -18.57 6.49
N LEU A 127 -9.06 -17.52 5.85
CA LEU A 127 -7.96 -17.66 4.91
C LEU A 127 -6.64 -18.07 5.61
N ASN A 128 -6.51 -17.80 6.92
CA ASN A 128 -5.39 -18.24 7.75
C ASN A 128 -5.20 -19.78 7.80
N SER A 129 -6.18 -20.58 7.41
CA SER A 129 -6.17 -22.05 7.50
C SER A 129 -6.03 -22.77 6.15
N ALA A 130 -5.41 -22.13 5.15
CA ALA A 130 -5.19 -22.66 3.80
C ALA A 130 -6.49 -22.94 3.03
N VAL A 131 -7.58 -22.30 3.46
CA VAL A 131 -8.85 -22.31 2.75
C VAL A 131 -8.71 -21.32 1.60
N GLU A 132 -8.86 -21.82 0.37
CA GLU A 132 -8.91 -20.97 -0.81
C GLU A 132 -10.09 -20.00 -0.74
N LEU A 133 -9.84 -18.76 -1.13
CA LEU A 133 -10.89 -17.76 -1.28
C LEU A 133 -11.78 -18.17 -2.46
N THR A 134 -13.07 -18.33 -2.22
CA THR A 134 -14.03 -18.67 -3.29
C THR A 134 -15.00 -17.52 -3.51
N GLN A 135 -15.45 -17.32 -4.76
CA GLN A 135 -16.45 -16.31 -5.08
C GLN A 135 -17.73 -16.47 -4.24
N LYS A 136 -18.16 -17.72 -4.00
CA LYS A 136 -19.31 -17.99 -3.14
C LYS A 136 -19.07 -17.54 -1.70
N GLY A 137 -17.85 -17.75 -1.17
CA GLY A 137 -17.45 -17.27 0.16
C GLY A 137 -17.47 -15.74 0.25
N ILE A 138 -17.02 -15.04 -0.79
CA ILE A 138 -17.03 -13.57 -0.87
C ILE A 138 -18.46 -13.01 -0.92
N GLN A 139 -19.34 -13.62 -1.73
CA GLN A 139 -20.73 -13.19 -1.88
C GLN A 139 -21.55 -13.32 -0.59
N HIS A 140 -21.29 -14.36 0.20
CA HIS A 140 -22.01 -14.62 1.46
C HIS A 140 -21.29 -14.06 2.68
N PHE A 141 -20.19 -13.33 2.50
CA PHE A 141 -19.44 -12.76 3.60
C PHE A 141 -20.25 -11.64 4.27
N PRO A 142 -20.34 -11.61 5.63
CA PRO A 142 -21.11 -10.61 6.35
C PRO A 142 -20.38 -9.25 6.41
N TRP A 143 -20.22 -8.62 5.25
CA TRP A 143 -19.47 -7.37 5.07
C TRP A 143 -19.88 -6.27 6.05
N ASP A 144 -21.19 -6.06 6.22
CA ASP A 144 -21.71 -4.96 7.04
C ASP A 144 -21.46 -5.17 8.54
N SER A 145 -21.38 -6.43 8.98
CA SER A 145 -21.03 -6.77 10.35
C SER A 145 -19.53 -6.61 10.60
N VAL A 146 -18.68 -7.11 9.70
CA VAL A 146 -17.21 -7.10 9.86
C VAL A 146 -16.60 -5.71 9.63
N LEU A 147 -17.24 -4.90 8.78
CA LEU A 147 -16.79 -3.54 8.45
C LEU A 147 -17.69 -2.44 9.05
N LYS A 148 -18.45 -2.74 10.11
CA LYS A 148 -19.45 -1.81 10.67
C LYS A 148 -18.94 -0.38 10.93
N GLU A 149 -17.70 -0.24 11.39
CA GLU A 149 -17.07 1.04 11.78
C GLU A 149 -16.21 1.66 10.67
N VAL A 150 -16.15 1.03 9.50
CA VAL A 150 -15.38 1.51 8.34
C VAL A 150 -16.26 2.46 7.53
N ASP A 151 -15.71 3.48 6.89
CA ASP A 151 -16.46 4.35 5.98
C ASP A 151 -16.79 3.64 4.66
N GLU A 152 -17.84 4.09 3.96
CA GLU A 152 -18.34 3.41 2.76
C GLU A 152 -17.36 3.39 1.57
N ASP A 153 -16.51 4.41 1.42
CA ASP A 153 -15.48 4.43 0.37
C ASP A 153 -14.44 3.33 0.61
N LEU A 154 -13.93 3.26 1.85
CA LEU A 154 -12.98 2.23 2.21
C LEU A 154 -13.60 0.83 2.19
N LYS A 155 -14.86 0.65 2.62
CA LYS A 155 -15.59 -0.62 2.46
C LYS A 155 -15.63 -1.06 1.00
N SER A 156 -15.92 -0.14 0.09
CA SER A 156 -16.00 -0.42 -1.34
C SER A 156 -14.66 -0.87 -1.90
N LYS A 157 -13.56 -0.20 -1.52
CA LYS A 157 -12.19 -0.59 -1.91
C LYS A 157 -11.80 -1.97 -1.38
N ILE A 158 -12.10 -2.27 -0.11
CA ILE A 158 -11.83 -3.59 0.49
C ILE A 158 -12.62 -4.68 -0.24
N LYS A 159 -13.93 -4.47 -0.45
CA LYS A 159 -14.79 -5.41 -1.20
C LYS A 159 -14.22 -5.66 -2.59
N HIS A 160 -13.83 -4.60 -3.29
CA HIS A 160 -13.27 -4.71 -4.64
C HIS A 160 -11.98 -5.54 -4.65
N TYR A 161 -11.03 -5.26 -3.74
CA TYR A 161 -9.80 -6.04 -3.62
C TYR A 161 -10.06 -7.55 -3.45
N PHE A 162 -10.98 -7.94 -2.56
CA PHE A 162 -11.29 -9.36 -2.35
C PHE A 162 -12.07 -10.00 -3.50
N ASN A 163 -12.72 -9.22 -4.38
CA ASN A 163 -13.39 -9.76 -5.57
C ASN A 163 -12.44 -9.98 -6.75
N GLU A 164 -11.33 -9.25 -6.82
CA GLU A 164 -10.34 -9.35 -7.91
C GLU A 164 -9.22 -10.37 -7.64
N ARG A 165 -9.03 -10.77 -6.38
CA ARG A 165 -8.05 -11.77 -5.95
C ARG A 165 -8.53 -13.19 -6.24
#